data_AF-A0AAV0VVM5-F1
#
_entry.id   AF-A0AAV0VVM5-F1
#
_cell.length_a   1.000
_cell.length_b   1.000
_cell.length_c   1.000
_cell.angle_alpha   90.00
_cell.angle_beta   90.00
_cell.angle_gamma   90.00
#
_symmetry.space_group_name_H-M   'P 1'
#
loop_
_entity.id
_entity.type
_entity.pdbx_description
1 polymer ?
#
loop_
_entity_poly.entity_id
_entity_poly.type
_entity_poly.pdbx_seq_one_letter_code
_entity_poly.pdbx_strand_id
1 'polypeptide(L)'
;MALDKVVRTLINYFSGASAWPVREKFARLVQVTTVLNLERASDLNEFSNPDSGMRFSWKLTPDCIRQILRLRVDFREDDIRKVQL
;
A
#
# COMPACT_ATOMS: atom_id res chain seq x y z
N MET A 1 -11.43 -2.40 0.54
CA MET A 1 -12.04 -2.80 -0.75
C MET A 1 -12.59 -1.63 -1.59
N ALA A 2 -13.43 -0.73 -1.06
CA ALA A 2 -14.01 0.37 -1.86
C ALA A 2 -12.96 1.31 -2.50
N LEU A 3 -11.93 1.71 -1.73
CA LEU A 3 -10.85 2.55 -2.24
C LEU A 3 -10.01 1.86 -3.32
N ASP A 4 -9.69 0.56 -3.15
CA ASP A 4 -8.97 -0.23 -4.17
C ASP A 4 -9.75 -0.25 -5.48
N LYS A 5 -11.08 -0.48 -5.41
CA LYS A 5 -11.94 -0.45 -6.59
C LYS A 5 -11.90 0.91 -7.29
N VAL A 6 -12.01 2.01 -6.54
CA VAL A 6 -11.93 3.37 -7.09
C VAL A 6 -10.57 3.63 -7.73
N VAL A 7 -9.47 3.27 -7.07
CA VAL A 7 -8.10 3.44 -7.59
C VAL A 7 -7.91 2.64 -8.89
N ARG A 8 -8.39 1.39 -8.96
CA ARG A 8 -8.34 0.59 -10.19
C ARG A 8 -9.17 1.21 -11.31
N THR A 9 -10.37 1.68 -11.01
CA THR A 9 -11.22 2.37 -12.00
C THR A 9 -10.56 3.64 -12.53
N LEU A 10 -9.94 4.44 -11.66
CA LEU A 10 -9.19 5.64 -12.06
C LEU A 10 -8.00 5.27 -12.95
N ILE A 11 -7.19 4.29 -12.54
CA ILE A 11 -6.04 3.83 -13.34
C ILE A 11 -6.52 3.39 -14.72
N ASN A 12 -7.57 2.57 -14.80
CA ASN A 12 -8.12 2.09 -16.08
C ASN A 12 -8.62 3.24 -16.97
N TYR A 13 -9.33 4.22 -16.38
CA TYR A 13 -9.81 5.40 -17.09
C TYR A 13 -8.65 6.20 -17.70
N PHE A 14 -7.64 6.53 -16.89
CA PHE A 14 -6.49 7.31 -17.36
C PHE A 14 -5.56 6.52 -18.29
N SER A 15 -5.47 5.19 -18.14
CA SER A 15 -4.74 4.32 -19.07
C SER A 15 -5.37 4.29 -20.46
N GLY A 16 -6.70 4.44 -20.58
CA GLY A 16 -7.36 4.58 -21.88
C GLY A 16 -7.21 5.97 -22.51
N ALA A 17 -7.00 7.01 -21.69
CA ALA A 17 -6.97 8.40 -22.12
C ALA A 17 -5.55 8.96 -22.38
N SER A 18 -4.49 8.22 -22.07
CA SER A 18 -3.12 8.75 -22.16
C SER A 18 -2.10 7.75 -22.72
N ALA A 19 -1.12 8.27 -23.45
CA ALA A 19 -0.03 7.48 -24.08
C ALA A 19 1.14 7.16 -23.12
N TRP A 20 1.12 7.67 -21.89
CA TRP A 20 2.24 7.61 -20.93
C TRP A 20 1.97 6.57 -19.83
N PRO A 21 3.01 6.08 -19.10
CA PRO A 21 2.82 5.10 -18.04
C PRO A 21 2.16 5.71 -16.80
N VAL A 22 0.83 5.87 -16.84
CA VAL A 22 -0.02 6.34 -15.73
C VAL A 22 0.20 5.53 -14.45
N ARG A 23 0.48 4.23 -14.59
CA ARG A 23 0.70 3.32 -13.46
C ARG A 23 1.76 3.83 -12.49
N GLU A 24 2.82 4.48 -12.97
CA GLU A 24 3.86 5.02 -12.09
C GLU A 24 3.39 6.19 -11.23
N LYS A 25 2.49 7.04 -11.79
CA LYS A 25 1.89 8.18 -11.08
C LYS A 25 0.95 7.72 -9.96
N PHE A 26 0.29 6.58 -10.16
CA PHE A 26 -0.63 5.98 -9.19
C PHE A 26 0.05 4.99 -8.23
N ALA A 27 1.35 4.70 -8.39
CA ALA A 27 2.06 3.71 -7.60
C ALA A 27 1.94 3.96 -6.08
N ARG A 28 2.01 5.22 -5.63
CA ARG A 28 1.84 5.56 -4.20
C ARG A 28 0.42 5.25 -3.71
N LEU A 29 -0.61 5.59 -4.50
CA LEU A 29 -2.01 5.30 -4.18
C LEU A 29 -2.28 3.79 -4.10
N VAL A 30 -1.71 3.04 -5.04
CA VAL A 30 -1.78 1.57 -5.02
C VAL A 30 -1.13 1.02 -3.74
N GLN A 31 0.04 1.54 -3.36
CA GLN A 31 0.71 1.16 -2.11
C GLN A 31 -0.13 1.49 -0.88
N VAL A 32 -0.77 2.68 -0.82
CA VAL A 32 -1.70 3.03 0.27
C VAL A 32 -2.87 2.04 0.33
N THR A 33 -3.47 1.70 -0.81
CA THR A 33 -4.58 0.72 -0.84
C THR A 33 -4.14 -0.67 -0.41
N THR A 34 -2.91 -1.09 -0.73
CA THR A 34 -2.36 -2.37 -0.26
C THR A 34 -2.26 -2.37 1.26
N VAL A 35 -1.66 -1.33 1.87
CA VAL A 35 -1.52 -1.22 3.33
C VAL A 35 -2.89 -1.20 4.02
N LEU A 36 -3.86 -0.48 3.47
CA LEU A 36 -5.21 -0.40 4.05
C LEU A 36 -6.01 -1.70 3.92
N ASN A 37 -5.69 -2.56 2.95
CA ASN A 37 -6.35 -3.85 2.76
C ASN A 37 -5.61 -5.02 3.43
N LEU A 38 -4.56 -4.77 4.21
CA LEU A 38 -3.92 -5.82 5.02
C LEU A 38 -4.92 -6.38 6.03
N GLU A 39 -4.84 -7.69 6.26
CA GLU A 39 -5.63 -8.36 7.30
C GLU A 39 -5.01 -8.13 8.67
N ARG A 40 -3.68 -8.13 8.75
CA ARG A 40 -2.91 -7.86 9.97
C ARG A 40 -1.75 -6.91 9.69
N ALA A 41 -1.41 -6.05 10.65
CA ALA A 41 -0.25 -5.18 10.54
C ALA A 41 1.07 -5.95 10.37
N SER A 42 1.16 -7.17 10.92
CA SER A 42 2.32 -8.05 10.82
C SER A 42 2.61 -8.55 9.40
N ASP A 43 1.59 -8.63 8.54
CA ASP A 43 1.74 -9.07 7.14
C ASP A 43 2.69 -8.12 6.38
N LEU A 44 2.81 -6.87 6.85
CA LEU A 44 3.71 -5.88 6.29
C LEU A 44 5.19 -6.30 6.41
N ASN A 45 5.55 -7.10 7.42
CA ASN A 45 6.91 -7.63 7.59
C ASN A 45 7.31 -8.57 6.45
N GLU A 46 6.35 -9.29 5.84
CA GLU A 46 6.64 -10.17 4.70
C GLU A 46 7.08 -9.38 3.46
N PHE A 47 6.55 -8.16 3.28
CA PHE A 47 6.96 -7.28 2.17
C PHE A 47 8.34 -6.65 2.39
N SER A 48 8.81 -6.60 3.64
CA SER A 48 10.17 -6.15 3.96
C SER A 48 11.20 -7.28 3.92
N ASN A 49 10.75 -8.54 3.85
CA ASN A 49 11.65 -9.68 3.88
C ASN A 49 12.28 -9.92 2.49
N PRO A 50 13.60 -9.74 2.32
CA PRO A 50 14.28 -9.93 1.03
C PRO A 50 14.16 -11.36 0.47
N ASP A 51 13.92 -12.36 1.33
CA ASP A 51 13.73 -13.76 0.96
C ASP A 51 12.32 -14.09 0.43
N SER A 52 11.34 -13.19 0.57
CA SER A 52 9.95 -13.46 0.14
C SER A 52 9.75 -13.44 -1.38
N GLY A 53 10.81 -13.28 -2.19
CA GLY A 53 10.76 -13.25 -3.66
C GLY A 53 10.02 -12.04 -4.26
N MET A 54 9.24 -11.33 -3.44
CA MET A 54 8.49 -10.14 -3.79
C MET A 54 9.35 -8.91 -3.50
N ARG A 55 10.11 -8.43 -4.50
CA ARG A 55 10.80 -7.15 -4.43
C ARG A 55 9.80 -6.00 -4.53
N PHE A 56 9.10 -5.72 -3.43
CA PHE A 56 8.21 -4.59 -3.36
C PHE A 56 9.00 -3.32 -3.06
N SER A 57 9.27 -2.50 -4.08
CA SER A 57 9.92 -1.20 -3.87
C SER A 57 8.92 -0.21 -3.28
N TRP A 58 8.89 -0.11 -1.95
CA TRP A 58 8.11 0.90 -1.24
C TRP A 58 8.55 2.30 -1.68
N LYS A 59 7.61 3.08 -2.22
CA LYS A 59 7.80 4.52 -2.50
C LYS A 59 7.34 5.38 -1.33
N LEU A 60 6.75 4.78 -0.31
CA LEU A 60 6.29 5.42 0.92
C LEU A 60 7.38 5.31 1.98
N THR A 61 7.58 6.37 2.76
CA THR A 61 8.46 6.31 3.93
C THR A 61 7.83 5.46 5.03
N PRO A 62 8.63 4.88 5.93
CA PRO A 62 8.12 4.11 7.07
C PRO A 62 7.08 4.87 7.90
N ASP A 63 7.30 6.16 8.14
CA ASP A 63 6.34 7.03 8.84
C ASP A 63 5.00 7.17 8.11
N CYS A 64 5.02 7.33 6.78
CA CYS A 64 3.78 7.36 6.00
C CYS A 64 3.02 6.03 6.14
N ILE A 65 3.73 4.89 6.09
CA ILE A 65 3.11 3.57 6.25
C ILE A 65 2.48 3.44 7.63
N ARG A 66 3.18 3.84 8.69
CA ARG A 66 2.64 3.85 10.07
C ARG A 66 1.42 4.76 10.20
N GLN A 67 1.43 5.94 9.57
CA GLN A 67 0.27 6.84 9.53
C GLN A 67 -0.93 6.21 8.83
N ILE A 68 -0.72 5.51 7.70
CA ILE A 68 -1.78 4.83 6.97
C ILE A 68 -2.35 3.66 7.79
N LEU A 69 -1.50 2.87 8.46
CA LEU A 69 -1.94 1.80 9.36
C LEU A 69 -2.82 2.33 10.51
N ARG A 70 -2.52 3.53 11.04
CA ARG A 70 -3.34 4.18 12.08
C ARG A 70 -4.73 4.58 11.60
N LEU A 71 -4.99 4.65 10.29
CA LEU A 71 -6.33 4.91 9.75
C LEU A 71 -7.26 3.69 9.91
N ARG A 72 -6.72 2.49 10.13
CA ARG A 72 -7.50 1.27 10.41
C ARG A 72 -7.78 1.17 11.90
N VAL A 73 -9.03 1.41 12.29
CA VAL A 73 -9.51 1.30 13.68
C VAL A 73 -9.37 -0.11 14.26
N ASP A 74 -9.26 -1.13 13.40
CA ASP A 74 -9.07 -2.53 13.79
C ASP A 74 -7.65 -2.83 14.29
N PHE A 75 -6.66 -1.98 13.98
CA PHE A 75 -5.27 -2.20 14.32
C PHE A 75 -4.90 -1.52 15.63
N ARG A 76 -4.33 -2.28 16.57
CA ARG A 76 -3.84 -1.75 17.84
C ARG A 76 -2.52 -1.01 17.62
N GLU A 77 -2.31 0.08 18.36
CA GLU A 77 -1.04 0.84 18.27
C GLU A 77 0.19 -0.02 18.56
N ASP A 78 0.11 -0.99 19.49
CA ASP A 78 1.19 -1.92 19.79
C ASP A 78 1.61 -2.77 18.59
N ASP A 79 0.65 -3.21 17.78
CA ASP A 79 0.92 -4.01 16.59
C ASP A 79 1.56 -3.15 15.50
N ILE A 80 1.11 -1.90 15.34
CA ILE A 80 1.69 -0.93 14.40
C ILE A 80 3.15 -0.60 14.78
N ARG A 81 3.48 -0.51 16.07
CA ARG A 81 4.84 -0.23 16.54
C ARG A 81 5.81 -1.38 16.28
N LYS A 82 5.32 -2.63 16.29
CA LYS A 82 6.11 -3.85 16.08
C LYS A 82 6.43 -4.14 14.61
N VAL A 83 5.79 -3.45 13.66
CA VAL A 83 6.08 -3.61 12.23
C VAL A 83 7.51 -3.16 11.94
N GLN A 84 8.27 -4.04 11.29
CA GLN A 84 9.62 -3.80 10.80
C GLN A 84 9.53 -3.29 9.35
N LEU A 85 10.11 -2.11 9.11
CA LEU A 85 10.05 -1.35 7.86
C LEU A 85 11.45 -0.91 7.44
#